data_AF-A0A4W4HJ66-F1
#
_entry.id   AF-A0A4W4HJ66-F1
#
_cell.length_a   1.000
_cell.length_b   1.000
_cell.length_c   1.000
_cell.angle_alpha   90.00
_cell.angle_beta   90.00
_cell.angle_gamma   90.00
#
_symmetry.space_group_name_H-M   'P 1'
#
loop_
_entity.id
_entity.type
_entity.pdbx_description
1 polymer ?
#
loop_
_entity_poly.entity_id
_entity_poly.type
_entity_poly.pdbx_seq_one_letter_code
_entity_poly.pdbx_strand_id
1 'polypeptide(L)'
;MRVMCVCVCVCVSVIQACLLCLLRGSVALPLNCADESSSPVPCTSISQDKLLDRVTQHAEFIYRITEEVCNQYEELYIPYPLRGLKNQGGGTCTSMSFPNLGSKTEIQQISDMRLLHYMLILAQSWVEPLTYLQSSLKNNDHAPDTLVSQLKWVSDKLTRLEQGVVLLISMEEGGAAPPPAALQQALSEPQLGVPDSIFHEYNSLMCLKKDAHKMETLLKLLKCRQTDRLSCTL
;
A
#
# COMPACT_ATOMS: atom_id res chain seq x y z
N MET A 1 13.13 -30.04 11.10
CA MET A 1 12.45 -30.11 9.77
C MET A 1 11.47 -28.96 9.52
N ARG A 2 10.59 -28.56 10.44
CA ARG A 2 9.63 -27.44 10.23
C ARG A 2 10.27 -26.04 10.15
N VAL A 3 11.32 -25.77 10.92
CA VAL A 3 12.05 -24.48 10.88
C VAL A 3 12.84 -24.29 9.58
N MET A 4 13.35 -25.38 8.99
CA MET A 4 13.99 -25.34 7.67
C MET A 4 12.99 -25.01 6.56
N CYS A 5 11.74 -25.47 6.65
CA CYS A 5 10.72 -25.18 5.63
C CYS A 5 10.32 -23.69 5.61
N VAL A 6 10.20 -23.07 6.78
CA VAL A 6 9.94 -21.62 6.93
C VAL A 6 11.08 -20.79 6.36
N CYS A 7 12.33 -21.20 6.63
CA CYS A 7 13.50 -20.51 6.09
C CYS A 7 13.59 -20.66 4.57
N VAL A 8 13.27 -21.84 4.01
CA VAL A 8 13.29 -22.08 2.56
C VAL A 8 12.17 -21.31 1.83
N CYS A 9 10.96 -21.24 2.37
CA CYS A 9 9.87 -20.48 1.73
C CYS A 9 10.11 -18.96 1.77
N VAL A 10 10.63 -18.42 2.89
CA VAL A 10 11.00 -17.00 3.00
C VAL A 10 12.16 -16.67 2.06
N CYS A 11 13.16 -17.57 1.95
CA CYS A 11 14.21 -17.43 0.95
C CYS A 11 13.67 -17.46 -0.47
N VAL A 12 12.69 -18.32 -0.79
CA VAL A 12 12.05 -18.35 -2.11
C VAL A 12 11.26 -17.07 -2.39
N SER A 13 10.53 -16.51 -1.42
CA SER A 13 9.81 -15.24 -1.60
C SER A 13 10.74 -14.03 -1.70
N VAL A 14 11.87 -14.02 -0.98
CA VAL A 14 12.90 -12.96 -1.08
C VAL A 14 13.67 -13.09 -2.39
N ILE A 15 13.99 -14.31 -2.83
CA ILE A 15 14.60 -14.57 -4.13
C ILE A 15 13.62 -14.24 -5.25
N GLN A 16 12.32 -14.48 -5.09
CA GLN A 16 11.29 -14.17 -6.07
C GLN A 16 10.94 -12.67 -6.10
N ALA A 17 10.96 -11.97 -4.96
CA ALA A 17 10.86 -10.51 -4.89
C ALA A 17 12.12 -9.84 -5.44
N CYS A 18 13.32 -10.36 -5.15
CA CYS A 18 14.57 -9.91 -5.77
C CYS A 18 14.59 -10.23 -7.26
N LEU A 19 14.17 -11.42 -7.69
CA LEU A 19 14.04 -11.75 -9.12
C LEU A 19 12.99 -10.86 -9.77
N LEU A 20 11.86 -10.57 -9.14
CA LEU A 20 10.83 -9.67 -9.68
C LEU A 20 11.32 -8.22 -9.75
N CYS A 21 12.12 -7.76 -8.77
CA CYS A 21 12.79 -6.45 -8.82
C CYS A 21 13.86 -6.40 -9.92
N LEU A 22 14.64 -7.47 -10.10
CA LEU A 22 15.67 -7.59 -11.13
C LEU A 22 15.05 -7.79 -12.54
N LEU A 23 13.95 -8.55 -12.66
CA LEU A 23 13.21 -8.82 -13.90
C LEU A 23 12.34 -7.64 -14.33
N ARG A 24 11.82 -6.83 -13.40
CA ARG A 24 11.07 -5.60 -13.71
C ARG A 24 11.97 -4.43 -14.11
N GLY A 25 13.30 -4.59 -14.07
CA GLY A 25 14.25 -3.60 -14.57
C GLY A 25 14.15 -2.23 -13.91
N SER A 26 13.44 -2.09 -12.79
CA SER A 26 13.31 -0.83 -12.06
C SER A 26 14.54 -0.63 -11.15
N VAL A 27 15.71 -0.58 -11.79
CA VAL A 27 16.72 0.38 -11.35
C VAL A 27 16.02 1.72 -11.50
N ALA A 28 15.89 2.49 -10.42
CA ALA A 28 15.62 3.91 -10.57
C ALA A 28 16.79 4.46 -11.38
N LEU A 29 16.63 4.53 -12.71
CA LEU A 29 17.63 5.16 -13.55
C LEU A 29 17.80 6.57 -12.99
N PRO A 30 19.03 7.03 -12.70
CA PRO A 30 19.24 8.45 -12.53
C PRO A 30 18.70 9.11 -13.79
N LEU A 31 17.82 10.10 -13.63
CA LEU A 31 17.26 10.87 -14.73
C LEU A 31 18.43 11.48 -15.53
N ASN A 32 18.86 10.80 -16.58
CA ASN A 32 19.91 11.29 -17.46
C ASN A 32 19.22 12.18 -18.50
N CYS A 33 19.08 13.48 -18.20
CA CYS A 33 18.63 14.44 -19.21
C CYS A 33 19.84 14.73 -20.12
N ALA A 34 19.85 14.15 -21.32
CA ALA A 34 20.72 14.62 -22.39
C ALA A 34 19.90 15.62 -23.22
N ASP A 35 20.38 16.86 -23.35
CA ASP A 35 19.84 17.79 -24.33
C ASP A 35 20.99 18.28 -25.22
N GLU A 36 20.86 18.05 -26.53
CA GLU A 36 21.74 18.60 -27.55
C GLU A 36 21.35 20.06 -27.79
N SER A 37 21.86 20.98 -26.97
CA SER A 37 22.35 22.32 -27.38
C SER A 37 22.46 23.30 -26.20
N SER A 38 23.71 23.70 -25.93
CA SER A 38 24.13 24.99 -25.36
C SER A 38 23.36 25.56 -24.15
N SER A 39 23.56 24.95 -22.98
CA SER A 39 23.78 25.58 -21.65
C SER A 39 23.38 24.54 -20.58
N PRO A 40 24.23 24.21 -19.59
CA PRO A 40 23.90 23.20 -18.58
C PRO A 40 22.85 23.77 -17.61
N VAL A 41 21.57 23.65 -17.96
CA VAL A 41 20.48 23.83 -17.01
C VAL A 41 20.41 22.57 -16.15
N PRO A 42 20.53 22.65 -14.82
CA PRO A 42 20.39 21.47 -13.96
C PRO A 42 19.02 20.84 -14.19
N CYS A 43 18.93 19.52 -14.40
CA CYS A 43 17.67 18.81 -14.25
C CYS A 43 17.12 19.20 -12.88
N THR A 44 16.00 19.93 -12.82
CA THR A 44 15.42 20.28 -11.52
C THR A 44 14.92 18.99 -10.89
N SER A 45 15.71 18.42 -9.99
CA SER A 45 15.30 17.33 -9.13
C SER A 45 13.98 17.73 -8.45
N ILE A 46 13.02 16.81 -8.40
CA ILE A 46 11.79 17.04 -7.65
C ILE A 46 12.17 17.26 -6.18
N SER A 47 11.67 18.34 -5.57
CA SER A 47 11.89 18.54 -4.13
C SER A 47 11.09 17.51 -3.33
N GLN A 48 11.57 17.20 -2.12
CA GLN A 48 10.89 16.28 -1.21
C GLN A 48 9.44 16.72 -0.95
N ASP A 49 9.17 18.02 -0.77
CA ASP A 49 7.81 18.54 -0.56
C ASP A 49 6.90 18.25 -1.77
N LYS A 50 7.38 18.50 -2.99
CA LYS A 50 6.62 18.26 -4.22
C LYS A 50 6.36 16.78 -4.44
N LEU A 51 7.31 15.92 -4.06
CA LEU A 51 7.12 14.48 -4.11
C LEU A 51 6.08 14.03 -3.08
N LEU A 52 6.19 14.51 -1.84
CA LEU A 52 5.25 14.19 -0.77
C LEU A 52 3.82 14.64 -1.11
N ASP A 53 3.66 15.82 -1.72
CA ASP A 53 2.37 16.29 -2.25
C ASP A 53 1.76 15.32 -3.25
N ARG A 54 2.56 14.87 -4.23
CA ARG A 54 2.10 13.92 -5.26
C ARG A 54 1.74 12.56 -4.66
N VAL A 55 2.55 12.05 -3.75
CA VAL A 55 2.32 10.76 -3.07
C VAL A 55 1.06 10.85 -2.19
N THR A 56 0.88 11.94 -1.46
CA THR A 56 -0.35 12.21 -0.68
C THR A 56 -1.59 12.19 -1.57
N GLN A 57 -1.54 12.92 -2.70
CA GLN A 57 -2.64 12.94 -3.66
C GLN A 57 -2.95 11.55 -4.24
N HIS A 58 -1.92 10.71 -4.48
CA HIS A 58 -2.12 9.33 -4.92
C HIS A 58 -2.88 8.52 -3.88
N ALA A 59 -2.52 8.63 -2.60
CA ALA A 59 -3.20 7.92 -1.51
C ALA A 59 -4.65 8.36 -1.34
N GLU A 60 -4.94 9.67 -1.44
CA GLU A 60 -6.32 10.20 -1.41
C GLU A 60 -7.18 9.58 -2.52
N PHE A 61 -6.65 9.50 -3.74
CA PHE A 61 -7.38 8.87 -4.84
C PHE A 61 -7.53 7.35 -4.67
N ILE A 62 -6.51 6.66 -4.14
CA ILE A 62 -6.58 5.23 -3.84
C ILE A 62 -7.70 4.96 -2.83
N TYR A 63 -7.74 5.72 -1.73
CA TYR A 63 -8.80 5.58 -0.72
C TYR A 63 -10.19 5.81 -1.31
N ARG A 64 -10.38 6.94 -2.02
CA ARG A 64 -11.67 7.27 -2.63
C ARG A 64 -12.18 6.20 -3.60
N ILE A 65 -11.32 5.71 -4.49
CA ILE A 65 -11.74 4.68 -5.46
C ILE A 65 -11.95 3.32 -4.77
N THR A 66 -11.17 3.02 -3.72
CA THR A 66 -11.39 1.80 -2.93
C THR A 66 -12.74 1.83 -2.21
N GLU A 67 -13.11 2.97 -1.63
CA GLU A 67 -14.43 3.15 -1.00
C GLU A 67 -15.55 2.90 -2.00
N GLU A 68 -15.44 3.44 -3.22
CA GLU A 68 -16.40 3.22 -4.29
C GLU A 68 -16.50 1.74 -4.69
N VAL A 69 -15.36 1.05 -4.87
CA VAL A 69 -15.31 -0.38 -5.16
C VAL A 69 -15.96 -1.20 -4.05
N CYS A 70 -15.69 -0.88 -2.78
CA CYS A 70 -16.33 -1.54 -1.64
C CYS A 70 -17.85 -1.40 -1.66
N ASN A 71 -18.35 -0.19 -1.90
CA ASN A 71 -19.78 0.10 -1.94
C ASN A 71 -20.45 -0.65 -3.10
N GLN A 72 -19.87 -0.63 -4.30
CA GLN A 72 -20.38 -1.38 -5.44
C GLN A 72 -20.41 -2.88 -5.18
N TYR A 73 -19.33 -3.44 -4.62
CA TYR A 73 -19.25 -4.86 -4.30
C TYR A 73 -20.31 -5.26 -3.26
N GLU A 74 -20.52 -4.43 -2.24
CA GLU A 74 -21.55 -4.62 -1.22
C GLU A 74 -22.96 -4.63 -1.82
N GLU A 75 -23.24 -3.68 -2.72
CA GLU A 75 -24.53 -3.59 -3.39
C GLU A 75 -24.83 -4.81 -4.28
N LEU A 76 -23.82 -5.32 -4.99
CA LEU A 76 -23.97 -6.42 -5.94
C LEU A 76 -24.03 -7.80 -5.28
N TYR A 77 -23.19 -8.04 -4.28
CA TYR A 77 -22.92 -9.40 -3.80
C TYR A 77 -23.32 -9.65 -2.36
N ILE A 78 -23.52 -8.61 -1.55
CA ILE A 78 -23.84 -8.76 -0.12
C ILE A 78 -25.33 -8.57 0.13
N PRO A 79 -26.05 -9.59 0.63
CA PRO A 79 -27.46 -9.46 0.99
C PRO A 79 -27.68 -8.35 2.02
N TYR A 80 -28.72 -7.54 1.83
CA TYR A 80 -29.05 -6.40 2.69
C TYR A 80 -29.03 -6.70 4.20
N PRO A 81 -29.56 -7.83 4.71
CA PRO A 81 -29.52 -8.14 6.14
C PRO A 81 -28.10 -8.30 6.73
N LEU A 82 -27.10 -8.52 5.88
CA LEU A 82 -25.72 -8.82 6.28
C LEU A 82 -24.77 -7.62 6.17
N ARG A 83 -25.16 -6.55 5.46
CA ARG A 83 -24.36 -5.33 5.25
C ARG A 83 -23.99 -4.62 6.56
N GLY A 84 -24.87 -4.65 7.57
CA GLY A 84 -24.66 -4.01 8.87
C GLY A 84 -24.00 -4.89 9.95
N LEU A 85 -23.99 -6.22 9.79
CA LEU A 85 -23.53 -7.14 10.85
C LEU A 85 -22.01 -7.08 11.08
N LYS A 86 -21.24 -6.67 10.06
CA LYS A 86 -19.77 -6.74 10.09
C LYS A 86 -19.05 -5.44 10.40
N ASN A 87 -19.79 -4.33 10.49
CA ASN A 87 -19.28 -3.11 11.13
C ASN A 87 -19.19 -3.27 12.66
N GLN A 88 -19.89 -4.25 13.26
CA GLN A 88 -19.86 -4.53 14.69
C GLN A 88 -18.96 -5.72 15.07
N GLY A 89 -18.85 -6.73 14.20
CA GLY A 89 -17.96 -7.88 14.38
C GLY A 89 -16.64 -7.64 13.66
N GLY A 90 -15.61 -7.20 14.39
CA GLY A 90 -14.25 -7.01 13.90
C GLY A 90 -13.72 -8.22 13.13
N GLY A 91 -13.89 -8.21 11.82
CA GLY A 91 -12.95 -8.87 10.92
C GLY A 91 -11.63 -8.16 11.12
N THR A 92 -10.78 -8.71 11.98
CA THR A 92 -9.42 -8.23 12.18
C THR A 92 -8.73 -8.40 10.85
N CYS A 93 -8.62 -7.29 10.11
CA CYS A 93 -7.74 -7.22 8.98
C CYS A 93 -6.38 -7.63 9.50
N THR A 94 -5.84 -8.73 9.02
CA THR A 94 -4.44 -9.14 9.24
C THR A 94 -3.49 -8.22 8.46
N SER A 95 -3.91 -6.98 8.19
CA SER A 95 -3.01 -5.88 7.94
C SER A 95 -2.04 -5.87 9.10
N MET A 96 -0.74 -5.81 8.79
CA MET A 96 0.30 -5.72 9.80
C MET A 96 -0.06 -4.57 10.73
N SER A 97 -0.54 -4.93 11.92
CA SER A 97 -0.67 -4.01 13.03
C SER A 97 0.74 -3.50 13.26
N PHE A 98 1.02 -2.25 12.87
CA PHE A 98 2.22 -1.62 13.37
C PHE A 98 2.12 -1.74 14.90
N PRO A 99 3.13 -2.34 15.56
CA PRO A 99 3.07 -2.47 17.00
C PRO A 99 2.97 -1.06 17.59
N ASN A 100 1.81 -0.76 18.19
CA ASN A 100 1.48 0.49 18.90
C ASN A 100 1.04 1.71 18.05
N LEU A 101 -0.03 1.60 17.25
CA LEU A 101 -0.89 2.77 16.92
C LEU A 101 -2.30 2.57 17.51
N GLY A 102 -2.39 2.42 18.84
CA GLY A 102 -3.68 2.35 19.52
C GLY A 102 -4.31 3.73 19.76
N SER A 103 -3.49 4.78 19.78
CA SER A 103 -3.92 6.14 20.12
C SER A 103 -3.29 7.22 19.23
N LYS A 104 -4.06 8.30 18.95
CA LYS A 104 -3.64 9.49 18.18
C LYS A 104 -2.33 10.11 18.66
N THR A 105 -2.03 10.00 19.95
CA THR A 105 -0.82 10.51 20.60
C THR A 105 0.43 9.69 20.29
N GLU A 106 0.31 8.38 20.07
CA GLU A 106 1.45 7.52 19.72
C GLU A 106 1.91 7.76 18.27
N ILE A 107 0.96 7.97 17.34
CA ILE A 107 1.23 8.23 15.91
C ILE A 107 2.09 9.49 15.74
N GLN A 108 1.77 10.54 16.51
CA GLN A 108 2.48 11.82 16.46
C GLN A 108 3.93 11.72 16.96
N GLN A 109 4.29 10.66 17.69
CA GLN A 109 5.65 10.45 18.22
C GLN A 109 6.51 9.52 17.35
N ILE A 110 5.93 8.85 16.35
CA ILE A 110 6.68 7.99 15.42
C ILE A 110 7.45 8.86 14.43
N SER A 111 8.73 8.54 14.20
CA SER A 111 9.60 9.24 13.24
C SER A 111 9.10 9.11 11.80
N ASP A 112 9.32 10.14 10.99
CA ASP A 112 8.88 10.20 9.59
C ASP A 112 9.39 8.99 8.78
N MET A 113 10.68 8.67 8.91
CA MET A 113 11.27 7.44 8.37
C MET A 113 10.51 6.15 8.72
N ARG A 114 10.05 5.99 9.97
CA ARG A 114 9.31 4.77 10.38
C ARG A 114 7.92 4.73 9.77
N LEU A 115 7.28 5.90 9.61
CA LEU A 115 6.00 6.00 8.91
C LEU A 115 6.16 5.65 7.43
N LEU A 116 7.19 6.15 6.75
CA LEU A 116 7.47 5.80 5.35
C LEU A 116 7.70 4.30 5.16
N HIS A 117 8.53 3.67 6.00
CA HIS A 117 8.75 2.22 5.96
C HIS A 117 7.46 1.42 6.20
N TYR A 118 6.63 1.86 7.13
CA TYR A 118 5.34 1.22 7.37
C TYR A 118 4.41 1.31 6.16
N MET A 119 4.34 2.47 5.50
CA MET A 119 3.54 2.64 4.28
C MET A 119 4.05 1.78 3.14
N LEU A 120 5.36 1.62 2.99
CA LEU A 120 5.96 0.72 2.01
C LEU A 120 5.49 -0.72 2.24
N ILE A 121 5.55 -1.19 3.48
CA ILE A 121 5.09 -2.54 3.87
C ILE A 121 3.59 -2.71 3.59
N LEU A 122 2.76 -1.73 3.94
CA LEU A 122 1.33 -1.78 3.64
C LEU A 122 1.09 -1.88 2.14
N ALA A 123 1.73 -1.04 1.32
CA ALA A 123 1.56 -1.05 -0.13
C ALA A 123 1.93 -2.42 -0.74
N GLN A 124 3.04 -3.00 -0.27
CA GLN A 124 3.53 -4.31 -0.72
C GLN A 124 2.64 -5.47 -0.28
N SER A 125 2.03 -5.41 0.91
CA SER A 125 1.13 -6.46 1.40
C SER A 125 -0.15 -6.62 0.57
N TRP A 126 -0.51 -5.62 -0.23
CA TRP A 126 -1.73 -5.64 -1.06
C TRP A 126 -1.53 -6.23 -2.46
N VAL A 127 -0.30 -6.55 -2.87
CA VAL A 127 0.00 -7.07 -4.21
C VAL A 127 -0.74 -8.38 -4.50
N GLU A 128 -0.59 -9.38 -3.64
CA GLU A 128 -1.22 -10.70 -3.82
C GLU A 128 -2.74 -10.66 -3.61
N PRO A 129 -3.29 -10.05 -2.54
CA PRO A 129 -4.73 -9.94 -2.36
C PRO A 129 -5.44 -9.23 -3.53
N LEU A 130 -4.86 -8.15 -4.08
CA LEU A 130 -5.44 -7.45 -5.23
C LEU A 130 -5.39 -8.29 -6.50
N THR A 131 -4.33 -9.07 -6.69
CA THR A 131 -4.22 -9.99 -7.84
C THR A 131 -5.30 -11.07 -7.78
N TYR A 132 -5.54 -11.62 -6.58
CA TYR A 132 -6.61 -12.58 -6.35
C TYR A 132 -8.00 -11.97 -6.62
N LEU A 133 -8.30 -10.80 -6.02
CA LEU A 133 -9.60 -10.12 -6.21
C LEU A 133 -9.87 -9.78 -7.68
N GLN A 134 -8.87 -9.28 -8.40
CA GLN A 134 -9.00 -9.00 -9.84
C GLN A 134 -9.28 -10.27 -10.64
N SER A 135 -8.60 -11.37 -10.32
CA SER A 135 -8.78 -12.64 -11.00
C SER A 135 -10.17 -13.23 -10.72
N SER A 136 -10.64 -13.15 -9.48
CA SER A 136 -11.99 -13.61 -9.11
C SER A 136 -13.08 -12.83 -9.84
N LEU A 137 -13.01 -11.48 -9.81
CA LEU A 137 -13.98 -10.64 -10.52
C LEU A 137 -13.95 -10.86 -12.03
N LYS A 138 -12.77 -11.03 -12.63
CA LYS A 138 -12.64 -11.30 -14.07
C LYS A 138 -13.24 -12.65 -14.47
N ASN A 139 -13.21 -13.64 -13.58
CA ASN A 139 -13.79 -14.97 -13.81
C ASN A 139 -15.29 -15.02 -13.48
N ASN A 140 -15.88 -13.91 -13.01
CA ASN A 140 -17.30 -13.80 -12.72
C ASN A 140 -18.02 -13.07 -13.86
N ASP A 141 -18.78 -13.80 -14.67
CA ASP A 141 -19.52 -13.26 -15.82
C ASP A 141 -20.55 -12.16 -15.46
N HIS A 142 -20.93 -12.06 -14.17
CA HIS A 142 -21.88 -11.06 -13.67
C HIS A 142 -21.19 -9.83 -13.07
N ALA A 143 -19.85 -9.79 -13.05
CA ALA A 143 -19.11 -8.64 -12.54
C ALA A 143 -19.14 -7.47 -13.53
N PRO A 144 -19.51 -6.24 -13.10
CA PRO A 144 -19.43 -5.07 -13.97
C PRO A 144 -17.98 -4.78 -14.37
N ASP A 145 -17.74 -4.51 -15.65
CA ASP A 145 -16.43 -4.08 -16.16
C ASP A 145 -15.88 -2.86 -15.42
N THR A 146 -16.76 -1.97 -14.96
CA THR A 146 -16.41 -0.80 -14.15
C THR A 146 -15.71 -1.21 -12.86
N LEU A 147 -16.25 -2.19 -12.14
CA LEU A 147 -15.69 -2.69 -10.89
C LEU A 147 -14.31 -3.32 -11.11
N VAL A 148 -14.16 -4.15 -12.15
CA VAL A 148 -12.88 -4.76 -12.53
C VAL A 148 -11.84 -3.68 -12.88
N SER A 149 -12.24 -2.69 -13.68
CA SER A 149 -11.35 -1.61 -14.10
C SER A 149 -10.90 -0.71 -12.95
N GLN A 150 -11.78 -0.42 -12.00
CA GLN A 150 -11.47 0.37 -10.81
C GLN A 150 -10.50 -0.36 -9.89
N LEU A 151 -10.70 -1.67 -9.68
CA LEU A 151 -9.79 -2.47 -8.86
C LEU A 151 -8.39 -2.57 -9.48
N LYS A 152 -8.33 -2.74 -10.81
CA LYS A 152 -7.06 -2.67 -11.56
C LYS A 152 -6.39 -1.29 -11.40
N TRP A 153 -7.17 -0.22 -11.54
CA TRP A 153 -6.66 1.15 -11.35
C TRP A 153 -6.08 1.36 -9.95
N VAL A 154 -6.73 0.81 -8.91
CA VAL A 154 -6.24 0.85 -7.52
C VAL A 154 -4.90 0.11 -7.40
N SER A 155 -4.80 -1.08 -7.99
CA SER A 155 -3.55 -1.86 -8.02
C SER A 155 -2.40 -1.09 -8.68
N ASP A 156 -2.63 -0.52 -9.87
CA ASP A 156 -1.62 0.27 -10.58
C ASP A 156 -1.21 1.53 -9.80
N LYS A 157 -2.16 2.15 -9.08
CA LYS A 157 -1.88 3.33 -8.27
C LYS A 157 -1.14 2.99 -6.99
N LEU A 158 -1.41 1.86 -6.35
CA LEU A 158 -0.64 1.38 -5.20
C LEU A 158 0.82 1.11 -5.57
N THR A 159 1.09 0.51 -6.74
CA THR A 159 2.48 0.36 -7.22
C THR A 159 3.18 1.70 -7.44
N ARG A 160 2.48 2.72 -7.96
CA ARG A 160 3.05 4.07 -8.08
C ARG A 160 3.25 4.76 -6.73
N LEU A 161 2.36 4.51 -5.77
CA LEU A 161 2.51 4.99 -4.40
C LEU A 161 3.76 4.39 -3.75
N GLU A 162 3.96 3.08 -3.89
CA GLU A 162 5.14 2.34 -3.43
C GLU A 162 6.44 2.98 -3.95
N GLN A 163 6.53 3.20 -5.26
CA GLN A 163 7.68 3.85 -5.89
C GLN A 163 7.95 5.24 -5.33
N GLY A 164 6.89 6.04 -5.14
CA GLY A 164 7.01 7.37 -4.53
C GLY A 164 7.49 7.33 -3.08
N VAL A 165 7.03 6.35 -2.29
CA VAL A 165 7.46 6.16 -0.91
C VAL A 165 8.93 5.70 -0.84
N VAL A 166 9.35 4.77 -1.70
CA VAL A 166 10.77 4.36 -1.79
C VAL A 166 11.65 5.56 -2.11
N LEU A 167 11.22 6.42 -3.03
CA LEU A 167 11.96 7.64 -3.38
C LEU A 167 12.02 8.63 -2.19
N LEU A 168 10.92 8.81 -1.45
CA LEU A 168 10.92 9.63 -0.22
C LEU A 168 11.88 9.10 0.84
N ILE A 169 11.91 7.78 1.07
CA ILE A 169 12.87 7.15 1.99
C ILE A 169 14.31 7.45 1.56
N SER A 170 14.62 7.25 0.28
CA SER A 170 15.97 7.50 -0.24
C SER A 170 16.40 8.97 -0.13
N MET A 171 15.45 9.91 -0.22
CA MET A 171 15.73 11.33 -0.03
C MET A 171 16.02 11.67 1.43
N GLU A 172 15.36 11.00 2.37
CA GLU A 172 15.57 11.18 3.82
C GLU A 172 16.87 10.49 4.30
N GLU A 173 17.30 9.40 3.67
CA GLU A 173 18.56 8.68 3.96
C GLU A 173 19.81 9.27 3.27
N GLY A 174 19.67 10.35 2.49
CA GLY A 174 20.80 10.98 1.79
C GLY A 174 21.28 10.23 0.55
N GLY A 175 20.41 9.45 -0.10
CA GLY A 175 20.66 8.80 -1.39
C GLY A 175 21.21 7.38 -1.32
N ALA A 176 21.36 6.79 -0.13
CA ALA A 176 21.59 5.36 0.00
C ALA A 176 20.25 4.61 -0.15
N ALA A 177 20.24 3.54 -0.94
CA ALA A 177 19.10 2.63 -0.95
C ALA A 177 19.05 1.92 0.42
N PRO A 178 17.88 1.85 1.08
CA PRO A 178 17.79 1.21 2.39
C PRO A 178 18.22 -0.25 2.25
N PRO A 179 19.07 -0.79 3.15
CA PRO A 179 19.20 -2.23 3.28
C PRO A 179 17.80 -2.81 3.60
N PRO A 180 17.49 -4.06 3.22
CA PRO A 180 16.24 -4.70 3.64
C PRO A 180 16.28 -4.86 5.17
N ALA A 181 15.87 -3.82 5.89
CA ALA A 181 15.90 -3.78 7.33
C ALA A 181 14.77 -4.66 7.84
N ALA A 182 15.17 -5.65 8.63
CA ALA A 182 14.34 -6.65 9.24
C ALA A 182 13.29 -6.01 10.17
N LEU A 183 12.12 -5.69 9.63
CA LEU A 183 10.86 -5.78 10.37
C LEU A 183 10.31 -7.20 10.18
N GLN A 184 11.09 -8.17 10.67
CA GLN A 184 10.58 -9.50 10.96
C GLN A 184 9.77 -9.39 12.24
N GLN A 185 8.49 -9.06 12.12
CA GLN A 185 7.51 -9.33 13.17
C GLN A 185 6.14 -9.58 12.57
N ALA A 186 5.77 -10.85 12.65
CA ALA A 186 4.45 -11.45 12.44
C ALA A 186 3.81 -11.24 11.04
N LEU A 187 4.40 -11.87 10.03
CA LEU A 187 3.59 -12.43 8.94
C LEU A 187 2.73 -13.54 9.53
N SER A 188 1.52 -13.21 9.98
CA SER A 188 0.53 -14.24 10.30
C SER A 188 0.01 -14.80 8.99
N GLU A 189 0.17 -16.11 8.81
CA GLU A 189 -0.40 -16.86 7.69
C GLU A 189 -1.90 -16.53 7.57
N PRO A 190 -2.43 -16.35 6.34
CA PRO A 190 -3.87 -16.34 6.13
C PRO A 190 -4.40 -17.69 6.64
N GLN A 191 -5.23 -17.65 7.69
CA GLN A 191 -5.98 -18.82 8.13
C GLN A 191 -6.92 -19.20 6.99
N LEU A 192 -6.52 -20.20 6.21
CA LEU A 192 -7.31 -20.77 5.11
C LEU A 192 -8.44 -21.64 5.69
N GLY A 193 -9.39 -21.00 6.35
CA GLY A 193 -10.75 -21.52 6.39
C GLY A 193 -11.38 -21.17 5.05
N VAL A 194 -12.14 -22.08 4.45
CA VAL A 194 -13.00 -21.75 3.31
C VAL A 194 -14.38 -21.39 3.85
N PRO A 195 -14.69 -20.10 4.07
CA PRO A 195 -16.05 -19.59 4.00
C PRO A 195 -16.30 -19.02 2.60
N ASP A 196 -17.53 -19.14 2.12
CA ASP A 196 -18.07 -18.59 0.86
C ASP A 196 -17.22 -17.44 0.25
N SER A 197 -16.68 -17.67 -0.96
CA SER A 197 -15.72 -16.79 -1.66
C SER A 197 -16.08 -15.30 -1.58
N ILE A 198 -17.37 -14.99 -1.72
CA ILE A 198 -17.91 -13.63 -1.69
C ILE A 198 -17.64 -12.90 -0.37
N PHE A 199 -17.82 -13.58 0.78
CA PHE A 199 -17.58 -12.95 2.09
C PHE A 199 -16.10 -12.82 2.38
N HIS A 200 -15.26 -13.72 1.87
CA HIS A 200 -13.82 -13.58 1.96
C HIS A 200 -13.34 -12.36 1.16
N GLU A 201 -13.78 -12.26 -0.10
CA GLU A 201 -13.47 -11.14 -1.01
C GLU A 201 -13.95 -9.79 -0.45
N TYR A 202 -15.17 -9.73 0.08
CA TYR A 202 -15.70 -8.54 0.73
C TYR A 202 -14.88 -8.13 1.97
N ASN A 203 -14.41 -9.08 2.79
CA ASN A 203 -13.51 -8.75 3.91
C ASN A 203 -12.19 -8.18 3.43
N SER A 204 -11.59 -8.77 2.39
CA SER A 204 -10.35 -8.27 1.79
C SER A 204 -10.55 -6.84 1.28
N LEU A 205 -11.65 -6.54 0.61
CA LEU A 205 -11.97 -5.18 0.16
C LEU A 205 -12.13 -4.20 1.33
N MET A 206 -12.84 -4.59 2.39
CA MET A 206 -12.99 -3.75 3.58
C MET A 206 -11.66 -3.50 4.30
N CYS A 207 -10.74 -4.47 4.27
CA CYS A 207 -9.39 -4.30 4.78
C CYS A 207 -8.54 -3.37 3.90
N LEU A 208 -8.65 -3.48 2.57
CA LEU A 208 -8.00 -2.58 1.64
C LEU A 208 -8.45 -1.14 1.88
N LYS A 209 -9.76 -0.92 2.09
CA LYS A 209 -10.31 0.40 2.41
C LYS A 209 -9.70 0.98 3.69
N LYS A 210 -9.60 0.18 4.75
CA LYS A 210 -9.00 0.61 6.03
C LYS A 210 -7.52 0.96 5.87
N ASP A 211 -6.76 0.16 5.14
CA ASP A 211 -5.33 0.42 4.92
C ASP A 211 -5.08 1.60 3.98
N ALA A 212 -5.90 1.77 2.94
CA ALA A 212 -5.85 2.94 2.06
C ALA A 212 -6.11 4.24 2.83
N HIS A 213 -7.13 4.26 3.70
CA HIS A 213 -7.38 5.39 4.59
C HIS A 213 -6.19 5.66 5.53
N LYS A 214 -5.57 4.58 6.04
CA LYS A 214 -4.39 4.70 6.91
C LYS A 214 -3.21 5.31 6.16
N MET A 215 -2.93 4.87 4.94
CA MET A 215 -1.87 5.45 4.08
C MET A 215 -2.12 6.95 3.83
N GLU A 216 -3.35 7.33 3.46
CA GLU A 216 -3.74 8.72 3.26
C GLU A 216 -3.49 9.57 4.52
N THR A 217 -3.97 9.07 5.67
CA THR A 217 -3.85 9.75 6.96
C THR A 217 -2.39 9.96 7.37
N LEU A 218 -1.55 8.94 7.18
CA LEU A 218 -0.12 9.01 7.51
C LEU A 218 0.64 9.97 6.59
N LEU A 219 0.32 9.99 5.29
CA LEU A 219 0.92 10.95 4.34
C LEU A 219 0.52 12.39 4.66
N LYS A 220 -0.74 12.63 5.04
CA LYS A 220 -1.19 13.94 5.50
C LYS A 220 -0.48 14.39 6.78
N LEU A 221 -0.19 13.46 7.69
CA LEU A 221 0.62 13.74 8.89
C LEU A 221 2.05 14.16 8.52
N LEU A 222 2.72 13.41 7.65
CA LEU A 222 4.07 13.73 7.16
C LEU A 222 4.09 15.13 6.52
N LYS A 223 3.12 15.41 5.64
CA LYS A 223 2.99 16.72 4.99
C LYS A 223 2.79 17.84 6.01
N CYS A 224 1.96 17.59 7.03
CA CYS A 224 1.71 18.58 8.06
C CYS A 224 2.97 18.89 8.88
N ARG A 225 3.75 17.87 9.27
CA ARG A 225 5.03 18.02 9.98
C ARG A 225 6.04 18.85 9.18
N GLN A 226 6.09 18.66 7.86
CA GLN A 226 6.98 19.41 6.98
C GLN A 226 6.63 20.91 6.88
N THR A 227 5.34 21.26 7.01
CA THR A 227 4.87 22.65 6.93
C THR A 227 4.96 23.44 8.25
N ASP A 228 5.52 22.86 9.31
CA ASP A 228 5.74 23.47 10.64
C ASP A 228 4.49 24.14 11.25
N ARG A 229 3.29 23.68 10.86
CA ARG A 229 2.02 24.14 11.44
C ARG A 229 1.83 23.45 12.78
N LEU A 230 1.94 24.21 13.86
CA LEU A 230 1.86 23.83 15.29
C LEU A 230 0.58 23.07 15.75
N SER A 231 -0.27 22.57 14.85
CA SER A 231 -1.49 21.80 15.18
C SER A 231 -1.88 20.78 14.10
N CYS A 232 -1.00 19.81 13.83
CA CYS A 232 -1.34 18.66 12.97
C CYS A 232 -2.39 17.77 13.65
N THR A 233 -3.65 17.92 13.24
CA THR A 233 -4.77 17.16 13.79
C THR A 233 -5.05 15.98 12.88
N LEU A 234 -4.71 14.77 13.35
CA LEU A 234 -5.16 13.49 12.78
C LEU A 234 -6.66 13.29 12.97
#